data_AF-A0A353GSW1-F1
#
_entry.id   AF-A0A353GSW1-F1
#
_cell.length_a   1.000
_cell.length_b   1.000
_cell.length_c   1.000
_cell.angle_alpha   90.00
_cell.angle_beta   90.00
_cell.angle_gamma   90.00
#
_symmetry.space_group_name_H-M   'P 1'
#
loop_
_entity.id
_entity.type
_entity.pdbx_description
1 polymer ?
#
loop_
_entity_poly.entity_id
_entity_poly.type
_entity_poly.pdbx_seq_one_letter_code
_entity_poly.pdbx_strand_id
1 'polypeptide(L)'
;MRILDLSIRPYGSPIGYGRGAVDPMFNWIPEQSVLSEPVGGERTPTEIMSYHDLLFYRIGPFYDEIYQLGTLTTKPYCTYITYSGVGKHLAVLPANRLVGRAKVIDIQIEPGEEIKLNGVMNRVTSVLESDDIVIFRTGYSKERPSLPSHSYAMNSPFLSLEVVQWLIGKGIKLFATDLRNVEPFGRNGIRKTFNQAGIPVVEDLANLTQLASDEVFLMVGLPLPIFGASGGPVRVMAFQSPLDLSKPIDCTFQLSYPDAEANSPYPFEPPLPERIEPRDLISQVSAWTRVNPFDIVDSQGDILATEMYINYSHNSTTHIEGPCFDPIGEHGISDELLRRYHTMPLDRLTGPACLIDLSNIAGAQQMITTKMLKKANPQIYPGDIAVIRTNYNEWFLYGRNMLENVPGFTTEAAEWLADQGIKCFVIDAPSHERCEPRSGNPGMRYTAQDCHYAFFNRDIPIVDHGMNFSYIRSKRMQIAILPLFAKNQPNAVPAQIIGLE
;
A
#
# COMPACT_ATOMS: atom_id res chain seq x y z
N MET A 1 22.15 4.34 8.67
CA MET A 1 20.79 3.77 8.73
C MET A 1 20.60 2.82 7.57
N ARG A 2 20.26 1.56 7.85
CA ARG A 2 19.86 0.55 6.87
C ARG A 2 18.36 0.69 6.62
N ILE A 3 17.95 0.60 5.36
CA ILE A 3 16.54 0.56 4.97
C ILE A 3 16.27 -0.88 4.52
N LEU A 4 15.34 -1.54 5.19
CA LEU A 4 14.92 -2.91 4.91
C LEU A 4 13.53 -2.87 4.29
N ASP A 5 13.38 -3.58 3.19
CA ASP A 5 12.07 -3.88 2.63
C ASP A 5 11.60 -5.21 3.19
N LEU A 6 10.60 -5.14 4.05
CA LEU A 6 10.10 -6.29 4.82
C LEU A 6 8.80 -6.83 4.23
N SER A 7 8.51 -6.49 2.97
CA SER A 7 7.34 -6.96 2.21
C SER A 7 7.73 -7.84 1.05
N ILE A 8 6.75 -8.58 0.54
CA ILE A 8 6.89 -9.35 -0.69
C ILE A 8 6.97 -8.38 -1.89
N ARG A 9 8.01 -8.57 -2.73
CA ARG A 9 8.25 -7.89 -4.02
C ARG A 9 8.97 -8.87 -4.98
N PRO A 10 8.84 -8.79 -6.32
CA PRO A 10 7.72 -8.33 -7.18
C PRO A 10 6.85 -9.51 -7.69
N TYR A 11 5.63 -9.22 -8.17
CA TYR A 11 4.72 -10.22 -8.76
C TYR A 11 4.71 -10.14 -10.28
N GLY A 12 4.75 -11.28 -10.99
CA GLY A 12 4.15 -11.32 -12.33
C GLY A 12 2.63 -11.29 -12.19
N SER A 13 1.91 -10.47 -12.96
CA SER A 13 0.44 -10.57 -13.07
C SER A 13 0.13 -11.67 -14.09
N PRO A 14 -0.26 -12.90 -13.72
CA PRO A 14 -0.73 -13.86 -14.72
C PRO A 14 -1.99 -13.33 -15.41
N ILE A 15 -2.15 -13.68 -16.69
CA ILE A 15 -3.41 -13.55 -17.39
C ILE A 15 -4.40 -14.53 -16.74
N GLY A 16 -5.57 -14.04 -16.29
CA GLY A 16 -6.65 -14.88 -15.74
C GLY A 16 -6.72 -14.91 -14.21
N TYR A 17 -7.74 -15.59 -13.68
CA TYR A 17 -8.02 -15.81 -12.23
C TYR A 17 -6.94 -16.68 -11.55
N GLY A 18 -5.67 -16.31 -11.67
CA GLY A 18 -4.51 -17.16 -11.41
C GLY A 18 -3.81 -16.93 -10.07
N ARG A 19 -3.17 -18.01 -9.60
CA ARG A 19 -2.41 -18.23 -8.36
C ARG A 19 -1.13 -17.38 -8.19
N GLY A 20 -1.18 -16.10 -8.60
CA GLY A 20 -0.03 -15.23 -8.84
C GLY A 20 0.69 -14.66 -7.61
N ALA A 21 0.31 -15.02 -6.38
CA ALA A 21 1.01 -14.51 -5.20
C ALA A 21 2.41 -15.13 -5.00
N VAL A 22 2.74 -16.24 -5.67
CA VAL A 22 3.94 -17.02 -5.35
C VAL A 22 4.70 -17.60 -6.55
N ASP A 23 4.07 -17.83 -7.72
CA ASP A 23 4.79 -18.37 -8.89
C ASP A 23 5.33 -17.22 -9.78
N PRO A 24 6.66 -17.01 -9.88
CA PRO A 24 7.23 -15.93 -10.70
C PRO A 24 7.06 -16.21 -12.20
N MET A 25 6.53 -15.23 -12.95
CA MET A 25 6.46 -15.26 -14.41
C MET A 25 7.54 -14.38 -15.03
N PHE A 26 8.67 -14.97 -15.43
CA PHE A 26 9.74 -14.27 -16.13
C PHE A 26 9.38 -14.02 -17.60
N ASN A 27 9.68 -12.82 -18.11
CA ASN A 27 9.46 -12.41 -19.52
C ASN A 27 8.00 -12.32 -19.99
N TRP A 28 7.06 -12.08 -19.08
CA TRP A 28 5.65 -11.94 -19.44
C TRP A 28 5.36 -10.63 -20.21
N ILE A 29 4.60 -10.76 -21.29
CA ILE A 29 4.02 -9.67 -22.08
C ILE A 29 2.50 -9.96 -22.14
N PRO A 30 1.62 -9.03 -21.75
CA PRO A 30 0.19 -9.25 -21.85
C PRO A 30 -0.23 -9.50 -23.31
N GLU A 31 -0.85 -10.65 -23.60
CA GLU A 31 -1.44 -10.98 -24.91
C GLU A 31 -2.88 -10.44 -25.09
N GLN A 32 -3.40 -9.67 -24.11
CA GLN A 32 -4.76 -9.13 -24.22
C GLN A 32 -4.82 -7.98 -25.23
N SER A 33 -5.92 -7.94 -25.99
CA SER A 33 -6.30 -6.77 -26.76
C SER A 33 -6.38 -5.57 -25.81
N VAL A 34 -5.63 -4.52 -26.12
CA VAL A 34 -5.72 -3.24 -25.42
C VAL A 34 -7.16 -2.74 -25.57
N LEU A 35 -7.83 -2.52 -24.44
CA LEU A 35 -9.19 -1.98 -24.45
C LEU A 35 -9.14 -0.51 -24.88
N SER A 36 -10.25 0.02 -25.40
CA SER A 36 -10.34 1.44 -25.74
C SER A 36 -11.41 2.10 -24.89
N GLU A 37 -11.05 3.17 -24.20
CA GLU A 37 -11.93 4.01 -23.40
C GLU A 37 -12.11 5.36 -24.13
N PRO A 38 -13.24 5.56 -24.84
CA PRO A 38 -13.46 6.80 -25.58
C PRO A 38 -13.72 7.97 -24.64
N VAL A 39 -13.21 9.14 -25.05
CA VAL A 39 -13.49 10.45 -24.44
C VAL A 39 -14.52 11.17 -25.31
N GLY A 40 -15.61 11.63 -24.70
CA GLY A 40 -16.71 12.31 -25.41
C GLY A 40 -18.09 12.02 -24.80
N GLY A 41 -19.08 12.84 -25.12
CA GLY A 41 -20.43 12.73 -24.54
C GLY A 41 -20.44 13.11 -23.05
N GLU A 42 -20.62 12.11 -22.18
CA GLU A 42 -20.80 12.24 -20.72
C GLU A 42 -19.54 11.94 -19.87
N ARG A 43 -18.41 11.53 -20.49
CA ARG A 43 -17.18 11.16 -19.76
C ARG A 43 -15.92 11.92 -20.24
N THR A 44 -15.24 12.54 -19.30
CA THR A 44 -13.95 13.23 -19.41
C THR A 44 -12.77 12.27 -19.18
N PRO A 45 -11.54 12.60 -19.65
CA PRO A 45 -10.36 11.78 -19.34
C PRO A 45 -10.11 11.65 -17.83
N THR A 46 -10.44 12.73 -17.11
CA THR A 46 -10.48 12.77 -15.65
C THR A 46 -11.33 11.63 -15.09
N GLU A 47 -12.58 11.50 -15.52
CA GLU A 47 -13.49 10.48 -14.98
C GLU A 47 -13.01 9.06 -15.28
N ILE A 48 -12.40 8.84 -16.46
CA ILE A 48 -11.80 7.56 -16.83
C ILE A 48 -10.64 7.21 -15.89
N MET A 49 -9.72 8.15 -15.67
CA MET A 49 -8.56 7.96 -14.79
C MET A 49 -8.93 7.94 -13.31
N SER A 50 -10.19 8.10 -12.94
CA SER A 50 -10.63 8.25 -11.55
C SER A 50 -11.49 7.10 -11.08
N TYR A 51 -11.32 5.96 -11.73
CA TYR A 51 -12.04 4.75 -11.39
C TYR A 51 -11.45 4.09 -10.15
N HIS A 52 -12.30 3.87 -9.15
CA HIS A 52 -12.08 2.99 -8.01
C HIS A 52 -13.43 2.35 -7.65
N ASP A 53 -13.51 1.03 -7.76
CA ASP A 53 -14.71 0.25 -7.45
C ASP A 53 -14.35 -0.90 -6.50
N LEU A 54 -15.28 -1.22 -5.60
CA LEU A 54 -15.12 -2.28 -4.62
C LEU A 54 -16.27 -3.27 -4.74
N LEU A 55 -15.96 -4.48 -5.15
CA LEU A 55 -16.92 -5.59 -5.15
C LEU A 55 -16.75 -6.42 -3.88
N PHE A 56 -17.80 -6.50 -3.06
CA PHE A 56 -17.86 -7.42 -1.93
C PHE A 56 -18.37 -8.79 -2.36
N TYR A 57 -17.78 -9.84 -1.80
CA TYR A 57 -18.18 -11.23 -2.03
C TYR A 57 -17.88 -12.06 -0.78
N ARG A 58 -18.55 -13.20 -0.62
CA ARG A 58 -18.19 -14.19 0.40
C ARG A 58 -17.41 -15.33 -0.20
N ILE A 59 -16.54 -15.96 0.58
CA ILE A 59 -15.91 -17.23 0.18
C ILE A 59 -16.37 -18.31 1.13
N GLY A 60 -17.27 -19.18 0.67
CA GLY A 60 -17.90 -20.16 1.55
C GLY A 60 -19.12 -19.61 2.30
N PRO A 61 -19.68 -20.41 3.22
CA PRO A 61 -21.03 -20.16 3.75
C PRO A 61 -21.08 -19.26 4.99
N PHE A 62 -19.96 -18.93 5.63
CA PHE A 62 -19.97 -18.18 6.89
C PHE A 62 -20.10 -16.67 6.67
N TYR A 63 -20.71 -15.97 7.63
CA TYR A 63 -21.07 -14.56 7.52
C TYR A 63 -19.87 -13.62 7.70
N ASP A 64 -18.85 -14.06 8.41
CA ASP A 64 -17.60 -13.36 8.72
C ASP A 64 -16.56 -13.43 7.58
N GLU A 65 -16.75 -14.33 6.62
CA GLU A 65 -15.85 -14.52 5.46
C GLU A 65 -16.17 -13.59 4.29
N ILE A 66 -16.26 -12.29 4.57
CA ILE A 66 -16.43 -11.26 3.55
C ILE A 66 -15.07 -10.80 3.02
N TYR A 67 -14.96 -10.82 1.70
CA TYR A 67 -13.82 -10.37 0.94
C TYR A 67 -14.19 -9.23 0.00
N GLN A 68 -13.19 -8.47 -0.41
CA GLN A 68 -13.33 -7.41 -1.40
C GLN A 68 -12.39 -7.63 -2.58
N LEU A 69 -12.89 -7.33 -3.77
CA LEU A 69 -12.12 -7.23 -5.00
C LEU A 69 -12.19 -5.77 -5.44
N GLY A 70 -11.09 -5.06 -5.23
CA GLY A 70 -10.94 -3.68 -5.66
C GLY A 70 -10.50 -3.61 -7.11
N THR A 71 -11.02 -2.61 -7.84
CA THR A 71 -10.56 -2.26 -9.18
C THR A 71 -10.27 -0.78 -9.22
N LEU A 72 -9.05 -0.39 -9.52
CA LEU A 72 -8.66 1.02 -9.63
C LEU A 72 -7.83 1.26 -10.89
N THR A 73 -7.77 2.50 -11.35
CA THR A 73 -6.85 2.89 -12.43
C THR A 73 -5.46 3.23 -11.89
N THR A 74 -4.45 3.33 -12.77
CA THR A 74 -3.07 3.67 -12.39
C THR A 74 -2.85 5.08 -11.90
N LYS A 75 -3.73 6.02 -12.26
CA LYS A 75 -3.66 7.43 -11.84
C LYS A 75 -4.98 7.89 -11.21
N PRO A 76 -5.46 7.14 -10.19
CA PRO A 76 -6.74 7.44 -9.56
C PRO A 76 -6.67 8.81 -8.88
N TYR A 77 -7.81 9.37 -8.47
CA TYR A 77 -7.85 10.59 -7.66
C TYR A 77 -7.36 10.35 -6.22
N CYS A 78 -6.11 9.95 -6.08
CA CYS A 78 -5.37 9.88 -4.83
C CYS A 78 -3.91 10.25 -5.11
N THR A 79 -3.07 10.20 -4.08
CA THR A 79 -1.62 10.30 -4.27
C THR A 79 -1.11 9.08 -5.03
N TYR A 80 -0.36 9.31 -6.11
CA TYR A 80 0.13 8.23 -6.97
C TYR A 80 1.58 8.47 -7.40
N ILE A 81 2.23 7.40 -7.81
CA ILE A 81 3.59 7.41 -8.34
C ILE A 81 3.60 6.94 -9.79
N THR A 82 4.53 7.46 -10.58
CA THR A 82 4.84 6.93 -11.91
C THR A 82 6.30 6.54 -12.00
N TYR A 83 6.57 5.37 -12.60
CA TYR A 83 7.91 4.92 -12.95
C TYR A 83 7.83 3.85 -14.05
N SER A 84 8.06 4.29 -15.29
CA SER A 84 7.84 3.49 -16.49
C SER A 84 8.94 3.70 -17.53
N GLY A 85 9.20 2.66 -18.34
CA GLY A 85 10.22 2.66 -19.38
C GLY A 85 10.73 1.25 -19.67
N VAL A 86 11.51 1.09 -20.74
CA VAL A 86 12.11 -0.21 -21.08
C VAL A 86 13.01 -0.68 -19.92
N GLY A 87 12.68 -1.83 -19.33
CA GLY A 87 13.39 -2.41 -18.18
C GLY A 87 13.18 -1.66 -16.86
N LYS A 88 12.22 -0.73 -16.78
CA LYS A 88 11.93 0.06 -15.58
C LYS A 88 10.57 -0.31 -15.02
N HIS A 89 10.58 -0.89 -13.84
CA HIS A 89 9.36 -1.33 -13.15
C HIS A 89 9.40 -0.83 -11.72
N LEU A 90 8.31 -0.20 -11.29
CA LEU A 90 8.15 0.31 -9.94
C LEU A 90 8.26 -0.81 -8.90
N ALA A 91 7.64 -1.96 -9.20
CA ALA A 91 7.61 -3.15 -8.35
C ALA A 91 8.99 -3.70 -7.94
N VAL A 92 10.04 -3.43 -8.73
CA VAL A 92 11.40 -3.93 -8.48
C VAL A 92 12.36 -2.86 -7.99
N LEU A 93 11.88 -1.61 -7.83
CA LEU A 93 12.72 -0.56 -7.26
C LEU A 93 13.10 -0.92 -5.82
N PRO A 94 14.38 -0.83 -5.44
CA PRO A 94 14.77 -1.06 -4.06
C PRO A 94 14.23 0.05 -3.15
N ALA A 95 13.87 -0.30 -1.91
CA ALA A 95 13.21 0.63 -0.98
C ALA A 95 14.04 1.91 -0.70
N ASN A 96 15.37 1.84 -0.78
CA ASN A 96 16.25 3.00 -0.64
C ASN A 96 16.07 4.08 -1.72
N ARG A 97 15.41 3.76 -2.85
CA ARG A 97 15.01 4.72 -3.89
C ARG A 97 13.75 5.50 -3.53
N LEU A 98 12.94 4.97 -2.61
CA LEU A 98 11.63 5.50 -2.22
C LEU A 98 11.61 6.08 -0.80
N VAL A 99 12.68 5.84 -0.04
CA VAL A 99 12.80 6.20 1.36
C VAL A 99 14.10 6.97 1.59
N GLY A 100 14.03 8.09 2.30
CA GLY A 100 15.24 8.85 2.65
C GLY A 100 14.98 10.30 3.02
N ARG A 101 16.07 11.04 3.17
CA ARG A 101 16.04 12.49 3.35
C ARG A 101 15.38 13.16 2.15
N ALA A 102 14.52 14.14 2.42
CA ALA A 102 13.83 14.94 1.45
C ALA A 102 14.04 16.44 1.71
N LYS A 103 14.33 17.18 0.64
CA LYS A 103 14.42 18.64 0.62
C LYS A 103 13.10 19.21 0.13
N VAL A 104 12.47 20.04 0.96
CA VAL A 104 11.21 20.72 0.63
C VAL A 104 11.54 22.10 0.07
N ILE A 105 11.06 22.38 -1.15
CA ILE A 105 11.24 23.67 -1.82
C ILE A 105 9.87 24.32 -1.99
N ASP A 106 9.73 25.51 -1.41
CA ASP A 106 8.51 26.32 -1.50
C ASP A 106 8.43 27.08 -2.81
N ILE A 107 7.48 26.67 -3.66
CA ILE A 107 7.22 27.29 -4.95
C ILE A 107 5.93 28.11 -4.86
N GLN A 108 6.02 29.40 -5.19
CA GLN A 108 4.83 30.22 -5.41
C GLN A 108 4.50 30.19 -6.89
N ILE A 109 3.28 29.80 -7.23
CA ILE A 109 2.83 29.60 -8.61
C ILE A 109 1.30 29.73 -8.66
N GLU A 110 0.77 30.30 -9.75
CA GLU A 110 -0.67 30.34 -9.99
C GLU A 110 -1.14 29.09 -10.73
N PRO A 111 -2.43 28.70 -10.61
CA PRO A 111 -2.99 27.58 -11.36
C PRO A 111 -2.75 27.71 -12.87
N GLY A 112 -2.32 26.60 -13.50
CA GLY A 112 -2.07 26.50 -14.93
C GLY A 112 -0.75 27.15 -15.40
N GLU A 113 0.04 27.74 -14.51
CA GLU A 113 1.34 28.31 -14.87
C GLU A 113 2.47 27.27 -14.90
N GLU A 114 3.50 27.59 -15.69
CA GLU A 114 4.73 26.81 -15.78
C GLU A 114 5.73 27.24 -14.69
N ILE A 115 6.20 26.27 -13.90
CA ILE A 115 7.28 26.44 -12.93
C ILE A 115 8.61 26.50 -13.67
N LYS A 116 9.20 27.70 -13.71
CA LYS A 116 10.48 27.98 -14.40
C LYS A 116 11.68 27.86 -13.47
N LEU A 117 12.83 27.51 -14.04
CA LEU A 117 14.07 27.26 -13.29
C LEU A 117 14.52 28.46 -12.46
N ASN A 118 14.47 29.69 -12.99
CA ASN A 118 14.83 30.88 -12.22
C ASN A 118 13.94 31.06 -10.98
N GLY A 119 12.65 30.72 -11.06
CA GLY A 119 11.73 30.76 -9.92
C GLY A 119 12.10 29.74 -8.85
N VAL A 120 12.49 28.53 -9.25
CA VAL A 120 12.96 27.46 -8.35
C VAL A 120 14.28 27.86 -7.68
N MET A 121 15.28 28.30 -8.46
CA MET A 121 16.62 28.61 -7.96
C MET A 121 16.62 29.70 -6.89
N ASN A 122 15.71 30.67 -6.98
CA ASN A 122 15.55 31.73 -5.97
C ASN A 122 14.96 31.24 -4.64
N ARG A 123 14.46 29.99 -4.58
CA ARG A 123 13.78 29.39 -3.42
C ARG A 123 14.57 28.26 -2.78
N VAL A 124 15.62 27.78 -3.43
CA VAL A 124 16.51 26.76 -2.86
C VAL A 124 17.34 27.39 -1.76
N THR A 125 17.02 27.07 -0.51
CA THR A 125 17.69 27.59 0.70
C THR A 125 18.90 26.75 1.12
N SER A 126 18.93 25.47 0.75
CA SER A 126 19.98 24.53 1.12
C SER A 126 20.53 23.77 -0.09
N VAL A 127 21.76 23.28 0.03
CA VAL A 127 22.41 22.50 -1.03
C VAL A 127 21.62 21.19 -1.22
N LEU A 128 21.26 20.91 -2.47
CA LEU A 128 20.78 19.58 -2.89
C LEU A 128 21.98 18.66 -3.08
N GLU A 129 21.99 17.55 -2.36
CA GLU A 129 23.00 16.50 -2.49
C GLU A 129 22.48 15.38 -3.41
N SER A 130 23.40 14.59 -3.96
CA SER A 130 23.03 13.37 -4.70
C SER A 130 22.24 12.44 -3.78
N ASP A 131 21.28 11.70 -4.36
CA ASP A 131 20.35 10.82 -3.65
C ASP A 131 19.34 11.52 -2.72
N ASP A 132 19.25 12.85 -2.75
CA ASP A 132 18.12 13.54 -2.11
C ASP A 132 16.79 13.19 -2.78
N ILE A 133 15.75 13.13 -1.97
CA ILE A 133 14.38 13.28 -2.45
C ILE A 133 14.09 14.78 -2.54
N VAL A 134 13.43 15.24 -3.60
CA VAL A 134 13.00 16.64 -3.70
C VAL A 134 11.48 16.72 -3.70
N ILE A 135 10.94 17.54 -2.80
CA ILE A 135 9.53 17.84 -2.67
C ILE A 135 9.29 19.29 -3.11
N PHE A 136 8.49 19.51 -4.14
CA PHE A 136 7.96 20.83 -4.43
C PHE A 136 6.64 21.03 -3.70
N ARG A 137 6.62 21.98 -2.76
CA ARG A 137 5.42 22.41 -2.06
C ARG A 137 4.90 23.68 -2.71
N THR A 138 3.77 23.56 -3.39
CA THR A 138 3.15 24.67 -4.14
C THR A 138 1.94 25.26 -3.43
N GLY A 139 1.30 24.47 -2.55
CA GLY A 139 0.02 24.79 -1.95
C GLY A 139 -1.18 24.45 -2.84
N TYR A 140 -0.97 23.92 -4.05
CA TYR A 140 -2.05 23.61 -5.00
C TYR A 140 -3.10 22.65 -4.41
N SER A 141 -2.65 21.65 -3.64
CA SER A 141 -3.55 20.64 -3.08
C SER A 141 -4.43 21.14 -1.92
N LYS A 142 -4.22 22.36 -1.42
CA LYS A 142 -5.08 22.96 -0.38
C LYS A 142 -6.50 23.19 -0.85
N GLU A 143 -6.65 23.56 -2.11
CA GLU A 143 -7.93 23.90 -2.74
C GLU A 143 -8.53 22.68 -3.46
N ARG A 144 -7.99 21.47 -3.23
CA ARG A 144 -8.47 20.24 -3.85
C ARG A 144 -9.90 19.93 -3.35
N PRO A 145 -10.89 19.81 -4.25
CA PRO A 145 -12.23 19.41 -3.82
C PRO A 145 -12.26 17.94 -3.38
N SER A 146 -13.28 17.56 -2.59
CA SER A 146 -13.47 16.17 -2.13
C SER A 146 -13.61 15.19 -3.31
N LEU A 147 -14.33 15.61 -4.35
CA LEU A 147 -14.38 15.00 -5.67
C LEU A 147 -13.65 15.92 -6.64
N PRO A 148 -12.37 15.65 -6.98
CA PRO A 148 -11.61 16.51 -7.87
C PRO A 148 -12.27 16.64 -9.24
N SER A 149 -12.54 17.88 -9.66
CA SER A 149 -13.15 18.15 -10.96
C SER A 149 -12.14 17.98 -12.09
N HIS A 150 -12.67 17.88 -13.32
CA HIS A 150 -11.84 17.97 -14.52
C HIS A 150 -11.05 19.29 -14.57
N SER A 151 -11.65 20.41 -14.14
CA SER A 151 -10.96 21.70 -14.08
C SER A 151 -9.78 21.72 -13.11
N TYR A 152 -9.88 21.07 -11.95
CA TYR A 152 -8.75 20.94 -11.00
C TYR A 152 -7.60 20.14 -11.63
N ALA A 153 -7.88 19.11 -12.43
CA ALA A 153 -6.83 18.37 -13.12
C ALA A 153 -6.16 19.19 -14.23
N MET A 154 -6.95 19.92 -15.03
CA MET A 154 -6.47 20.70 -16.17
C MET A 154 -5.74 21.98 -15.79
N ASN A 155 -6.08 22.57 -14.63
CA ASN A 155 -5.46 23.80 -14.14
C ASN A 155 -4.27 23.54 -13.19
N SER A 156 -3.77 22.30 -13.10
CA SER A 156 -2.55 22.03 -12.33
C SER A 156 -1.39 22.84 -12.91
N PRO A 157 -0.62 23.57 -12.09
CA PRO A 157 0.69 24.05 -12.50
C PRO A 157 1.57 22.88 -12.94
N PHE A 158 2.58 23.15 -13.76
CA PHE A 158 3.44 22.11 -14.34
C PHE A 158 4.91 22.53 -14.41
N LEU A 159 5.82 21.58 -14.60
CA LEU A 159 7.26 21.85 -14.62
C LEU A 159 7.75 22.24 -16.02
N SER A 160 8.67 23.20 -16.10
CA SER A 160 9.46 23.39 -17.32
C SER A 160 10.50 22.28 -17.48
N LEU A 161 10.90 21.98 -18.73
CA LEU A 161 11.94 20.99 -18.99
C LEU A 161 13.29 21.36 -18.36
N GLU A 162 13.60 22.66 -18.24
CA GLU A 162 14.83 23.15 -17.61
C GLU A 162 14.90 22.77 -16.12
N VAL A 163 13.78 22.85 -15.40
CA VAL A 163 13.69 22.42 -13.99
C VAL A 163 13.99 20.93 -13.87
N VAL A 164 13.41 20.13 -14.76
CA VAL A 164 13.59 18.68 -14.78
C VAL A 164 15.04 18.30 -15.07
N GLN A 165 15.66 18.92 -16.09
CA GLN A 165 17.06 18.71 -16.43
C GLN A 165 17.99 19.12 -15.30
N TRP A 166 17.70 20.22 -14.62
CA TRP A 166 18.46 20.67 -13.46
C TRP A 166 18.35 19.66 -12.30
N LEU A 167 17.16 19.19 -11.95
CA LEU A 167 16.95 18.17 -10.91
C LEU A 167 17.65 16.85 -11.24
N ILE A 168 17.59 16.41 -12.50
CA ILE A 168 18.34 15.24 -12.98
C ILE A 168 19.85 15.46 -12.81
N GLY A 169 20.35 16.63 -13.21
CA GLY A 169 21.76 17.00 -13.06
C GLY A 169 22.24 17.08 -11.60
N LYS A 170 21.32 17.29 -10.65
CA LYS A 170 21.60 17.21 -9.20
C LYS A 170 21.68 15.78 -8.66
N GLY A 171 21.26 14.78 -9.43
CA GLY A 171 21.31 13.37 -9.02
C GLY A 171 20.29 13.02 -7.94
N ILE A 172 19.12 13.68 -7.93
CA ILE A 172 18.04 13.33 -7.00
C ILE A 172 17.54 11.91 -7.29
N LYS A 173 17.04 11.20 -6.27
CA LYS A 173 16.59 9.81 -6.45
C LYS A 173 15.08 9.66 -6.66
N LEU A 174 14.29 10.65 -6.22
CA LEU A 174 12.83 10.72 -6.33
C LEU A 174 12.38 12.19 -6.35
N PHE A 175 11.39 12.50 -7.20
CA PHE A 175 10.71 13.79 -7.20
C PHE A 175 9.27 13.64 -6.71
N ALA A 176 8.81 14.59 -5.89
CA ALA A 176 7.53 14.57 -5.22
C ALA A 176 6.88 15.96 -5.23
N THR A 177 5.56 16.05 -5.34
CA THR A 177 4.87 17.35 -5.32
C THR A 177 3.38 17.24 -4.97
N ASP A 178 2.80 18.34 -4.49
CA ASP A 178 1.35 18.50 -4.30
C ASP A 178 0.59 18.96 -5.56
N LEU A 179 1.27 19.05 -6.70
CA LEU A 179 0.62 19.24 -8.00
C LEU A 179 -0.18 18.01 -8.40
N ARG A 180 -1.34 18.21 -9.03
CA ARG A 180 -2.14 17.10 -9.57
C ARG A 180 -1.46 16.44 -10.77
N ASN A 181 -0.76 17.22 -11.58
CA ASN A 181 0.06 16.75 -12.69
C ASN A 181 1.32 17.62 -12.81
N VAL A 182 2.48 17.02 -13.09
CA VAL A 182 3.73 17.74 -13.39
C VAL A 182 3.84 18.19 -14.85
N GLU A 183 2.87 17.83 -15.69
CA GLU A 183 2.79 18.19 -17.10
C GLU A 183 1.34 18.41 -17.56
N PRO A 184 1.10 19.27 -18.57
CA PRO A 184 -0.24 19.46 -19.13
C PRO A 184 -0.81 18.18 -19.75
N PHE A 185 -2.13 18.01 -19.67
CA PHE A 185 -2.79 16.86 -20.29
C PHE A 185 -2.55 16.82 -21.81
N GLY A 186 -2.28 15.62 -22.34
CA GLY A 186 -1.93 15.41 -23.76
C GLY A 186 -0.51 15.84 -24.16
N ARG A 187 0.27 16.48 -23.27
CA ARG A 187 1.69 16.79 -23.48
C ARG A 187 2.55 15.89 -22.61
N ASN A 188 2.82 14.70 -23.12
CA ASN A 188 3.61 13.68 -22.41
C ASN A 188 5.11 13.89 -22.66
N GLY A 189 5.88 14.19 -21.61
CA GLY A 189 7.33 14.35 -21.72
C GLY A 189 8.07 14.48 -20.38
N ILE A 190 7.50 15.17 -19.39
CA ILE A 190 8.17 15.44 -18.10
C ILE A 190 8.34 14.15 -17.28
N ARG A 191 7.24 13.43 -17.03
CA ARG A 191 7.30 12.14 -16.30
C ARG A 191 8.21 11.15 -17.01
N LYS A 192 8.07 11.06 -18.34
CA LYS A 192 8.93 10.21 -19.17
C LYS A 192 10.41 10.58 -19.01
N THR A 193 10.75 11.87 -18.99
CA THR A 193 12.12 12.36 -18.84
C THR A 193 12.69 11.98 -17.47
N PHE A 194 11.96 12.22 -16.38
CA PHE A 194 12.35 11.76 -15.04
C PHE A 194 12.53 10.23 -15.00
N ASN A 195 11.55 9.49 -15.47
CA ASN A 195 11.56 8.03 -15.43
C ASN A 195 12.71 7.46 -16.26
N GLN A 196 13.03 8.05 -17.42
CA GLN A 196 14.20 7.68 -18.25
C GLN A 196 15.53 7.99 -17.56
N ALA A 197 15.62 9.04 -16.76
CA ALA A 197 16.75 9.29 -15.85
C ALA A 197 16.77 8.34 -14.64
N GLY A 198 15.73 7.53 -14.46
CA GLY A 198 15.62 6.58 -13.35
C GLY A 198 15.02 7.18 -12.09
N ILE A 199 14.34 8.32 -12.19
CA ILE A 199 13.75 9.07 -11.07
C ILE A 199 12.23 8.83 -11.08
N PRO A 200 11.66 8.16 -10.06
CA PRO A 200 10.21 8.08 -9.89
C PRO A 200 9.60 9.44 -9.55
N VAL A 201 8.35 9.66 -9.95
CA VAL A 201 7.61 10.89 -9.72
C VAL A 201 6.35 10.61 -8.91
N VAL A 202 6.22 11.26 -7.75
CA VAL A 202 5.02 11.22 -6.89
C VAL A 202 4.23 12.52 -7.03
N GLU A 203 2.95 12.41 -7.31
CA GLU A 203 2.04 13.54 -7.59
C GLU A 203 0.84 13.50 -6.64
N ASP A 204 0.11 14.62 -6.54
CA ASP A 204 -1.08 14.83 -5.70
C ASP A 204 -0.80 14.51 -4.22
N LEU A 205 0.29 15.05 -3.65
CA LEU A 205 0.54 14.97 -2.20
C LEU A 205 -0.38 15.88 -1.38
N ALA A 206 -0.86 15.35 -0.27
CA ALA A 206 -1.66 16.08 0.72
C ALA A 206 -0.79 16.67 1.84
N ASN A 207 -1.35 17.60 2.61
CA ASN A 207 -0.84 18.03 3.92
C ASN A 207 0.61 18.56 3.97
N LEU A 208 1.20 18.98 2.83
CA LEU A 208 2.58 19.48 2.80
C LEU A 208 2.80 20.74 3.65
N THR A 209 1.74 21.47 4.01
CA THR A 209 1.81 22.59 4.97
C THR A 209 2.17 22.19 6.39
N GLN A 210 1.96 20.93 6.76
CA GLN A 210 2.33 20.42 8.08
C GLN A 210 3.84 20.18 8.19
N LEU A 211 4.57 20.24 7.07
CA LEU A 211 6.02 20.14 7.05
C LEU A 211 6.63 21.46 7.56
N ALA A 212 7.12 21.45 8.80
CA ALA A 212 7.67 22.63 9.46
C ALA A 212 9.09 23.02 9.03
N SER A 213 9.81 22.13 8.34
CA SER A 213 11.20 22.32 7.90
C SER A 213 11.36 22.14 6.38
N ASP A 214 12.42 22.73 5.83
CA ASP A 214 12.89 22.49 4.47
C ASP A 214 13.66 21.16 4.32
N GLU A 215 13.85 20.42 5.42
CA GLU A 215 14.41 19.07 5.44
C GLU A 215 13.54 18.12 6.27
N VAL A 216 13.08 17.04 5.65
CA VAL A 216 12.27 16.00 6.28
C VAL A 216 12.78 14.61 5.89
N PHE A 217 12.26 13.56 6.51
CA PHE A 217 12.45 12.20 6.06
C PHE A 217 11.16 11.72 5.37
N LEU A 218 11.25 11.24 4.13
CA LEU A 218 10.10 10.76 3.37
C LEU A 218 10.15 9.24 3.21
N MET A 219 8.99 8.60 3.34
CA MET A 219 8.76 7.20 2.98
C MET A 219 7.62 7.10 1.98
N VAL A 220 7.88 6.52 0.81
CA VAL A 220 6.87 6.21 -0.20
C VAL A 220 6.66 4.70 -0.27
N GLY A 221 5.47 4.26 0.13
CA GLY A 221 5.08 2.85 0.13
C GLY A 221 4.33 2.46 -1.14
N LEU A 222 4.65 1.27 -1.66
CA LEU A 222 4.04 0.65 -2.83
C LEU A 222 3.14 -0.49 -2.38
N PRO A 223 1.91 -0.23 -1.90
CA PRO A 223 1.02 -1.30 -1.41
C PRO A 223 0.63 -2.29 -2.52
N LEU A 224 0.69 -1.88 -3.78
CA LEU A 224 0.44 -2.72 -4.96
C LEU A 224 1.69 -2.74 -5.87
N PRO A 225 2.78 -3.46 -5.50
CA PRO A 225 4.01 -3.50 -6.29
C PRO A 225 3.86 -4.50 -7.45
N ILE A 226 3.08 -4.13 -8.47
CA ILE A 226 2.74 -4.99 -9.60
C ILE A 226 3.77 -4.82 -10.74
N PHE A 227 4.34 -5.93 -11.21
CA PHE A 227 5.25 -5.89 -12.35
C PHE A 227 4.52 -5.47 -13.62
N GLY A 228 5.18 -4.65 -14.44
CA GLY A 228 4.60 -4.12 -15.67
C GLY A 228 3.69 -2.91 -15.48
N ALA A 229 3.27 -2.59 -14.24
CA ALA A 229 2.52 -1.37 -13.98
C ALA A 229 3.37 -0.12 -14.21
N SER A 230 2.81 0.90 -14.87
CA SER A 230 3.49 2.17 -15.17
C SER A 230 3.53 3.13 -13.96
N GLY A 231 2.80 2.79 -12.91
CA GLY A 231 2.55 3.59 -11.73
C GLY A 231 1.48 2.95 -10.85
N GLY A 232 0.95 3.71 -9.89
CA GLY A 232 -0.14 3.27 -9.04
C GLY A 232 -0.30 4.13 -7.78
N PRO A 233 -1.34 3.86 -6.99
CA PRO A 233 -1.54 4.52 -5.71
C PRO A 233 -0.39 4.20 -4.74
N VAL A 234 0.03 5.21 -3.98
CA VAL A 234 1.06 5.08 -2.96
C VAL A 234 0.59 5.69 -1.66
N ARG A 235 1.12 5.18 -0.54
CA ARG A 235 1.02 5.87 0.75
C ARG A 235 2.34 6.58 1.04
N VAL A 236 2.25 7.86 1.37
CA VAL A 236 3.41 8.72 1.59
C VAL A 236 3.37 9.27 3.00
N MET A 237 4.42 8.97 3.76
CA MET A 237 4.59 9.48 5.12
C MET A 237 5.85 10.33 5.18
N ALA A 238 5.74 11.51 5.79
CA ALA A 238 6.85 12.38 6.09
C ALA A 238 7.09 12.44 7.60
N PHE A 239 8.33 12.65 8.01
CA PHE A 239 8.74 12.77 9.40
C PHE A 239 9.68 13.97 9.55
N GLN A 240 9.49 14.73 10.63
CA GLN A 240 10.38 15.85 10.94
C GLN A 240 11.78 15.37 11.34
N SER A 241 12.75 16.28 11.27
CA SER A 241 14.07 16.07 11.89
C SER A 241 14.05 16.56 13.35
N PRO A 242 14.63 15.81 14.32
CA PRO A 242 15.18 14.46 14.18
C PRO A 242 14.09 13.41 13.91
N LEU A 243 14.46 12.36 13.17
CA LEU A 243 13.55 11.30 12.75
C LEU A 243 12.89 10.59 13.94
N ASP A 244 11.57 10.71 14.04
CA ASP A 244 10.72 10.05 15.05
C ASP A 244 9.52 9.41 14.34
N LEU A 245 9.56 8.09 14.15
CA LEU A 245 8.49 7.37 13.45
C LEU A 245 7.19 7.30 14.25
N SER A 246 7.16 7.74 15.52
CA SER A 246 5.90 7.82 16.27
C SER A 246 5.03 9.02 15.90
N LYS A 247 5.56 9.96 15.09
CA LYS A 247 4.88 11.20 14.68
C LYS A 247 4.86 11.36 13.15
N PRO A 248 4.22 10.43 12.43
CA PRO A 248 4.07 10.55 10.98
C PRO A 248 3.21 11.76 10.61
N ILE A 249 3.57 12.43 9.52
CA ILE A 249 2.71 13.33 8.77
C ILE A 249 2.26 12.55 7.53
N ASP A 250 0.96 12.27 7.44
CA ASP A 250 0.41 11.58 6.27
C ASP A 250 0.24 12.57 5.11
N CYS A 251 1.03 12.37 4.05
CA CYS A 251 1.03 13.19 2.85
C CYS A 251 0.17 12.58 1.72
N THR A 252 -0.78 11.71 2.06
CA THR A 252 -1.57 10.93 1.10
C THR A 252 -3.00 11.44 1.01
N PHE A 253 -3.52 11.68 -0.19
CA PHE A 253 -4.98 11.76 -0.40
C PHE A 253 -5.60 10.37 -0.41
N GLN A 254 -6.76 10.22 0.22
CA GLN A 254 -7.47 8.95 0.31
C GLN A 254 -8.01 8.51 -1.04
N LEU A 255 -8.04 7.18 -1.26
CA LEU A 255 -8.85 6.56 -2.30
C LEU A 255 -10.32 6.59 -1.85
N SER A 256 -11.08 7.55 -2.35
CA SER A 256 -12.51 7.72 -2.06
C SER A 256 -13.29 8.03 -3.34
N TYR A 257 -14.25 7.18 -3.71
CA TYR A 257 -15.12 7.37 -4.88
C TYR A 257 -16.41 6.54 -4.74
N PRO A 258 -17.58 7.10 -5.12
CA PRO A 258 -18.38 7.97 -4.24
C PRO A 258 -18.63 7.38 -2.84
N ASP A 259 -18.88 8.24 -1.85
CA ASP A 259 -19.25 7.81 -0.49
C ASP A 259 -20.50 6.90 -0.52
N ALA A 260 -20.51 5.85 0.30
CA ALA A 260 -21.76 5.16 0.63
C ALA A 260 -22.76 6.17 1.21
N GLU A 261 -24.04 6.03 0.91
CA GLU A 261 -25.09 6.99 1.27
C GLU A 261 -24.96 7.49 2.72
N ALA A 262 -24.87 8.81 2.87
CA ALA A 262 -24.40 9.51 4.06
C ALA A 262 -25.33 9.48 5.31
N ASN A 263 -26.19 8.48 5.48
CA ASN A 263 -27.17 8.43 6.59
C ASN A 263 -27.38 7.04 7.24
N SER A 264 -26.42 6.11 7.14
CA SER A 264 -26.54 4.84 7.87
C SER A 264 -26.25 5.01 9.37
N PRO A 265 -27.10 4.47 10.28
CA PRO A 265 -26.79 4.40 11.72
C PRO A 265 -25.62 3.43 12.00
N TYR A 266 -25.24 2.63 11.00
CA TYR A 266 -24.04 1.81 10.99
C TYR A 266 -22.94 2.55 10.21
N PRO A 267 -21.69 2.59 10.70
CA PRO A 267 -20.60 3.27 9.99
C PRO A 267 -20.33 2.68 8.60
N PHE A 268 -20.68 1.42 8.40
CA PHE A 268 -20.70 0.68 7.16
C PHE A 268 -21.49 -0.61 7.43
N GLU A 269 -22.66 -0.80 6.80
CA GLU A 269 -23.17 -2.16 6.58
C GLU A 269 -22.58 -2.57 5.23
N PRO A 270 -21.49 -3.37 5.15
CA PRO A 270 -21.19 -4.00 3.87
C PRO A 270 -22.44 -4.78 3.50
N PRO A 271 -22.99 -4.61 2.29
CA PRO A 271 -24.13 -5.42 1.88
C PRO A 271 -23.67 -6.87 2.02
N LEU A 272 -24.39 -7.66 2.83
CA LEU A 272 -24.12 -9.10 2.93
C LEU A 272 -24.07 -9.64 1.51
N PRO A 273 -22.90 -10.06 1.00
CA PRO A 273 -22.75 -10.25 -0.43
C PRO A 273 -23.64 -11.38 -0.90
N GLU A 274 -24.44 -11.08 -1.94
CA GLU A 274 -25.21 -12.10 -2.65
C GLU A 274 -24.28 -13.07 -3.39
N ARG A 275 -23.15 -12.56 -3.89
CA ARG A 275 -22.10 -13.36 -4.53
C ARG A 275 -21.35 -14.19 -3.48
N ILE A 276 -21.41 -15.50 -3.63
CA ILE A 276 -20.67 -16.47 -2.84
C ILE A 276 -19.75 -17.25 -3.78
N GLU A 277 -18.45 -17.20 -3.51
CA GLU A 277 -17.44 -18.01 -4.17
C GLU A 277 -17.27 -19.36 -3.46
N PRO A 278 -16.94 -20.43 -4.19
CA PRO A 278 -16.65 -21.73 -3.59
C PRO A 278 -15.46 -21.66 -2.62
N ARG A 279 -15.60 -22.27 -1.43
CA ARG A 279 -14.54 -22.28 -0.40
C ARG A 279 -13.23 -22.91 -0.89
N ASP A 280 -13.30 -23.92 -1.75
CA ASP A 280 -12.13 -24.57 -2.32
C ASP A 280 -11.27 -23.62 -3.19
N LEU A 281 -11.83 -22.48 -3.59
CA LEU A 281 -11.11 -21.42 -4.29
C LEU A 281 -10.55 -20.34 -3.37
N ILE A 282 -10.72 -20.43 -2.03
CA ILE A 282 -10.34 -19.38 -1.09
C ILE A 282 -8.95 -18.80 -1.34
N SER A 283 -7.95 -19.68 -1.44
CA SER A 283 -6.56 -19.30 -1.68
C SER A 283 -6.30 -18.63 -3.03
N GLN A 284 -7.17 -18.87 -4.02
CA GLN A 284 -7.06 -18.28 -5.35
C GLN A 284 -7.73 -16.92 -5.37
N VAL A 285 -8.97 -16.87 -4.88
CA VAL A 285 -9.81 -15.67 -4.91
C VAL A 285 -9.25 -14.58 -3.99
N SER A 286 -8.78 -14.96 -2.79
CA SER A 286 -8.20 -14.04 -1.82
C SER A 286 -6.89 -13.39 -2.32
N ALA A 287 -6.18 -14.05 -3.25
CA ALA A 287 -4.93 -13.56 -3.80
C ALA A 287 -5.05 -12.98 -5.23
N TRP A 288 -6.27 -12.75 -5.73
CA TRP A 288 -6.46 -12.26 -7.10
C TRP A 288 -5.87 -10.88 -7.30
N THR A 289 -5.00 -10.76 -8.30
CA THR A 289 -4.48 -9.48 -8.80
C THR A 289 -4.41 -9.55 -10.31
N ARG A 290 -4.80 -8.47 -11.00
CA ARG A 290 -4.77 -8.39 -12.46
C ARG A 290 -4.52 -6.97 -12.94
N VAL A 291 -3.77 -6.85 -14.03
CA VAL A 291 -3.60 -5.59 -14.76
C VAL A 291 -4.23 -5.69 -16.15
N ASN A 292 -5.07 -4.71 -16.50
CA ASN A 292 -5.71 -4.62 -17.82
C ASN A 292 -5.36 -3.29 -18.47
N PRO A 293 -4.47 -3.26 -19.50
CA PRO A 293 -4.15 -2.03 -20.20
C PRO A 293 -5.32 -1.55 -21.05
N PHE A 294 -5.46 -0.23 -21.16
CA PHE A 294 -6.41 0.41 -22.06
C PHE A 294 -5.86 1.72 -22.62
N ASP A 295 -6.30 2.08 -23.82
CA ASP A 295 -6.02 3.36 -24.44
C ASP A 295 -7.21 4.31 -24.23
N ILE A 296 -6.91 5.51 -23.77
CA ILE A 296 -7.85 6.64 -23.77
C ILE A 296 -7.81 7.25 -25.16
N VAL A 297 -8.94 7.23 -25.86
CA VAL A 297 -9.02 7.68 -27.27
C VAL A 297 -9.98 8.86 -27.42
N ASP A 298 -9.67 9.78 -28.33
CA ASP A 298 -10.57 10.88 -28.67
C ASP A 298 -11.67 10.48 -29.67
N SER A 299 -12.51 11.43 -30.09
CA SER A 299 -13.59 11.18 -31.05
C SER A 299 -13.13 10.75 -32.45
N GLN A 300 -11.85 10.95 -32.78
CA GLN A 300 -11.23 10.54 -34.04
C GLN A 300 -10.54 9.17 -33.93
N GLY A 301 -10.44 8.62 -32.71
CA GLY A 301 -9.74 7.39 -32.41
C GLY A 301 -8.25 7.59 -32.13
N ASP A 302 -7.78 8.83 -31.98
CA ASP A 302 -6.40 9.13 -31.64
C ASP A 302 -6.13 8.81 -30.16
N ILE A 303 -5.03 8.12 -29.89
CA ILE A 303 -4.64 7.74 -28.52
C ILE A 303 -4.10 8.97 -27.78
N LEU A 304 -4.81 9.38 -26.73
CA LEU A 304 -4.44 10.48 -25.85
C LEU A 304 -3.47 10.03 -24.75
N ALA A 305 -3.71 8.84 -24.20
CA ALA A 305 -2.90 8.22 -23.16
C ALA A 305 -3.15 6.71 -23.10
N THR A 306 -2.17 5.96 -22.59
CA THR A 306 -2.33 4.54 -22.25
C THR A 306 -2.26 4.39 -20.74
N GLU A 307 -3.28 3.78 -20.15
CA GLU A 307 -3.42 3.53 -18.72
C GLU A 307 -3.76 2.05 -18.48
N MET A 308 -4.04 1.68 -17.24
CA MET A 308 -4.47 0.33 -16.91
C MET A 308 -5.40 0.29 -15.70
N TYR A 309 -6.31 -0.68 -15.70
CA TYR A 309 -7.03 -1.10 -14.50
C TYR A 309 -6.18 -2.11 -13.72
N ILE A 310 -6.09 -1.90 -12.42
CA ILE A 310 -5.50 -2.78 -11.43
C ILE A 310 -6.64 -3.38 -10.62
N ASN A 311 -6.89 -4.68 -10.80
CA ASN A 311 -7.72 -5.45 -9.89
C ASN A 311 -6.84 -6.02 -8.77
N TYR A 312 -7.32 -6.00 -7.53
CA TYR A 312 -6.62 -6.57 -6.38
C TYR A 312 -7.63 -7.06 -5.34
N SER A 313 -7.34 -8.19 -4.69
CA SER A 313 -8.06 -8.65 -3.50
C SER A 313 -7.42 -8.08 -2.22
N HIS A 314 -8.18 -7.95 -1.13
CA HIS A 314 -7.73 -7.29 0.09
C HIS A 314 -6.47 -7.87 0.75
N ASN A 315 -6.29 -9.18 0.64
CA ASN A 315 -5.19 -9.93 1.25
C ASN A 315 -4.23 -10.43 0.17
N SER A 316 -4.19 -9.70 -0.96
CA SER A 316 -3.15 -9.90 -1.95
C SER A 316 -1.81 -9.57 -1.30
N THR A 317 -1.04 -10.61 -0.99
CA THR A 317 0.38 -10.55 -0.66
C THR A 317 0.65 -9.97 0.73
N THR A 318 1.68 -9.14 0.96
CA THR A 318 1.80 -8.44 2.24
C THR A 318 0.61 -7.49 2.41
N HIS A 319 -0.16 -7.67 3.47
CA HIS A 319 -1.39 -6.92 3.72
C HIS A 319 -1.57 -6.70 5.22
N ILE A 320 -2.32 -5.68 5.57
CA ILE A 320 -2.72 -5.38 6.94
C ILE A 320 -4.21 -5.64 7.11
N GLU A 321 -4.58 -6.19 8.25
CA GLU A 321 -5.93 -6.48 8.66
C GLU A 321 -6.34 -5.67 9.89
N GLY A 322 -7.61 -5.32 9.97
CA GLY A 322 -8.16 -4.58 11.10
C GLY A 322 -9.65 -4.87 11.34
N PRO A 323 -10.15 -4.60 12.56
CA PRO A 323 -11.53 -4.88 12.94
C PRO A 323 -12.49 -3.81 12.42
N CYS A 324 -12.95 -3.96 11.18
CA CYS A 324 -13.94 -3.08 10.58
C CYS A 324 -15.24 -3.81 10.21
N PHE A 325 -15.39 -5.08 10.61
CA PHE A 325 -16.62 -5.85 10.36
C PHE A 325 -16.87 -6.92 11.42
N ASP A 326 -18.09 -6.96 11.97
CA ASP A 326 -18.62 -8.02 12.85
C ASP A 326 -20.17 -8.06 12.70
N PRO A 327 -20.70 -8.67 11.62
CA PRO A 327 -22.07 -8.46 11.14
C PRO A 327 -23.16 -8.98 12.08
N ILE A 328 -22.82 -9.99 12.89
CA ILE A 328 -23.75 -10.66 13.78
C ILE A 328 -23.34 -10.53 15.25
N GLY A 329 -22.32 -9.70 15.52
CA GLY A 329 -21.78 -9.47 16.86
C GLY A 329 -21.22 -10.74 17.52
N GLU A 330 -20.86 -11.75 16.72
CA GLU A 330 -20.38 -13.04 17.22
C GLU A 330 -19.05 -12.90 17.95
N HIS A 331 -18.27 -11.89 17.58
CA HIS A 331 -16.88 -11.71 18.03
C HIS A 331 -16.72 -10.59 19.05
N GLY A 332 -17.79 -9.85 19.33
CA GLY A 332 -17.86 -8.84 20.39
C GLY A 332 -17.07 -7.57 20.08
N ILE A 333 -16.75 -7.30 18.81
CA ILE A 333 -16.03 -6.07 18.45
C ILE A 333 -16.93 -4.87 18.71
N SER A 334 -16.46 -3.92 19.53
CA SER A 334 -17.24 -2.71 19.82
C SER A 334 -17.42 -1.83 18.57
N ASP A 335 -18.57 -1.15 18.47
CA ASP A 335 -18.81 -0.15 17.41
C ASP A 335 -17.72 0.92 17.31
N GLU A 336 -17.10 1.29 18.45
CA GLU A 336 -16.02 2.28 18.47
C GLU A 336 -14.80 1.78 17.68
N LEU A 337 -14.43 0.51 17.86
CA LEU A 337 -13.35 -0.12 17.09
C LEU A 337 -13.74 -0.25 15.62
N LEU A 338 -14.96 -0.71 15.31
CA LEU A 338 -15.44 -0.80 13.93
C LEU A 338 -15.35 0.56 13.21
N ARG A 339 -15.75 1.65 13.87
CA ARG A 339 -15.65 3.02 13.33
C ARG A 339 -14.21 3.46 13.14
N ARG A 340 -13.33 3.13 14.08
CA ARG A 340 -11.91 3.52 14.05
C ARG A 340 -11.20 2.96 12.83
N TYR A 341 -11.56 1.75 12.39
CA TYR A 341 -10.96 1.10 11.22
C TYR A 341 -11.65 1.39 9.88
N HIS A 342 -12.58 2.36 9.83
CA HIS A 342 -13.08 2.91 8.55
C HIS A 342 -11.94 3.33 7.59
N THR A 343 -10.81 3.75 8.16
CA THR A 343 -9.50 3.81 7.51
C THR A 343 -8.45 3.29 8.48
N MET A 344 -7.39 2.67 7.98
CA MET A 344 -6.35 2.11 8.84
C MET A 344 -5.71 3.19 9.77
N PRO A 345 -5.81 3.07 11.11
CA PRO A 345 -5.41 4.12 12.06
C PRO A 345 -3.91 4.37 12.04
N LEU A 346 -3.51 5.62 11.79
CA LEU A 346 -2.11 5.98 11.56
C LEU A 346 -1.20 5.70 12.77
N ASP A 347 -1.72 5.86 13.99
CA ASP A 347 -0.97 5.64 15.23
C ASP A 347 -0.58 4.17 15.45
N ARG A 348 -1.22 3.23 14.74
CA ARG A 348 -0.91 1.80 14.73
C ARG A 348 0.21 1.43 13.74
N LEU A 349 0.50 2.27 12.75
CA LEU A 349 1.26 1.88 11.56
C LEU A 349 2.76 2.14 11.62
N THR A 350 3.21 3.02 12.50
CA THR A 350 4.60 3.52 12.49
C THR A 350 5.17 3.62 13.88
N GLY A 351 6.47 3.35 14.05
CA GLY A 351 7.17 3.59 15.32
C GLY A 351 8.13 2.48 15.71
N PRO A 352 8.48 2.39 17.01
CA PRO A 352 9.42 1.39 17.50
C PRO A 352 8.85 -0.01 17.35
N ALA A 353 9.72 -0.97 17.05
CA ALA A 353 9.36 -2.37 16.86
C ALA A 353 10.33 -3.31 17.59
N CYS A 354 9.80 -4.43 18.08
CA CYS A 354 10.57 -5.53 18.65
C CYS A 354 10.60 -6.72 17.68
N LEU A 355 11.77 -7.34 17.52
CA LEU A 355 11.88 -8.63 16.85
C LEU A 355 11.68 -9.75 17.88
N ILE A 356 10.67 -10.59 17.65
CA ILE A 356 10.45 -11.86 18.35
C ILE A 356 10.91 -12.98 17.41
N ASP A 357 12.15 -13.41 17.59
CA ASP A 357 12.76 -14.44 16.74
C ASP A 357 12.39 -15.85 17.23
N LEU A 358 11.50 -16.50 16.49
CA LEU A 358 11.06 -17.87 16.69
C LEU A 358 11.65 -18.84 15.66
N SER A 359 12.57 -18.40 14.79
CA SER A 359 13.08 -19.18 13.65
C SER A 359 13.73 -20.52 14.03
N ASN A 360 14.25 -20.63 15.26
CA ASN A 360 14.84 -21.86 15.80
C ASN A 360 13.95 -22.54 16.85
N ILE A 361 12.70 -22.09 17.00
CA ILE A 361 11.77 -22.51 18.05
C ILE A 361 10.48 -23.06 17.45
N ALA A 362 9.91 -22.36 16.46
CA ALA A 362 8.67 -22.72 15.78
C ALA A 362 8.98 -23.45 14.45
N GLY A 363 8.34 -24.59 14.25
CA GLY A 363 8.38 -25.34 12.99
C GLY A 363 7.09 -25.21 12.18
N ALA A 364 7.12 -25.80 10.98
CA ALA A 364 5.94 -25.88 10.13
C ALA A 364 4.76 -26.51 10.87
N GLN A 365 3.57 -25.95 10.69
CA GLN A 365 2.33 -26.41 11.32
C GLN A 365 2.35 -26.40 12.85
N GLN A 366 3.37 -25.86 13.50
CA GLN A 366 3.43 -25.87 14.96
C GLN A 366 2.55 -24.77 15.54
N MET A 367 1.90 -25.06 16.67
CA MET A 367 1.25 -24.03 17.47
C MET A 367 2.30 -23.26 18.28
N ILE A 368 2.39 -21.95 18.06
CA ILE A 368 3.20 -20.99 18.80
C ILE A 368 2.51 -20.72 20.14
N THR A 369 3.21 -21.05 21.22
CA THR A 369 2.70 -20.96 22.60
C THR A 369 3.33 -19.81 23.35
N THR A 370 2.68 -19.37 24.44
CA THR A 370 3.23 -18.37 25.37
C THR A 370 4.62 -18.73 25.87
N LYS A 371 4.91 -20.03 26.10
CA LYS A 371 6.24 -20.51 26.51
C LYS A 371 7.31 -20.26 25.45
N MET A 372 6.97 -20.41 24.16
CA MET A 372 7.88 -20.16 23.05
C MET A 372 8.19 -18.66 22.94
N LEU A 373 7.16 -17.81 23.05
CA LEU A 373 7.33 -16.35 23.07
C LEU A 373 8.21 -15.89 24.23
N LYS A 374 7.96 -16.38 25.45
CA LYS A 374 8.80 -16.08 26.63
C LYS A 374 10.24 -16.58 26.46
N LYS A 375 10.43 -17.75 25.85
CA LYS A 375 11.77 -18.31 25.56
C LYS A 375 12.56 -17.46 24.56
N ALA A 376 11.90 -16.83 23.60
CA ALA A 376 12.54 -15.90 22.66
C ALA A 376 13.15 -14.68 23.37
N ASN A 377 12.73 -14.41 24.62
CA ASN A 377 13.18 -13.29 25.44
C ASN A 377 13.11 -11.95 24.66
N PRO A 378 11.90 -11.54 24.26
CA PRO A 378 11.71 -10.35 23.44
C PRO A 378 11.83 -9.09 24.30
N GLN A 379 12.36 -8.01 23.71
CA GLN A 379 12.44 -6.68 24.35
C GLN A 379 11.21 -5.86 23.96
N ILE A 380 10.05 -6.28 24.48
CA ILE A 380 8.75 -5.65 24.22
C ILE A 380 8.54 -4.51 25.22
N TYR A 381 8.12 -3.37 24.71
CA TYR A 381 7.65 -2.22 25.46
C TYR A 381 6.24 -1.83 24.97
N PRO A 382 5.38 -1.29 25.85
CA PRO A 382 4.08 -0.79 25.44
C PRO A 382 4.21 0.23 24.30
N GLY A 383 3.35 0.09 23.28
CA GLY A 383 3.37 0.90 22.06
C GLY A 383 4.29 0.37 20.95
N ASP A 384 4.94 -0.76 21.13
CA ASP A 384 5.75 -1.40 20.09
C ASP A 384 4.91 -2.08 19.00
N ILE A 385 5.48 -2.13 17.80
CA ILE A 385 5.10 -3.09 16.76
C ILE A 385 5.82 -4.42 17.05
N ALA A 386 5.10 -5.55 17.08
CA ALA A 386 5.70 -6.87 17.27
C ALA A 386 5.97 -7.55 15.93
N VAL A 387 7.25 -7.82 15.64
CA VAL A 387 7.69 -8.50 14.41
C VAL A 387 8.04 -9.94 14.73
N ILE A 388 7.23 -10.86 14.25
CA ILE A 388 7.36 -12.29 14.50
C ILE A 388 8.11 -12.94 13.34
N ARG A 389 9.32 -13.43 13.62
CA ARG A 389 10.10 -14.17 12.65
C ARG A 389 10.00 -15.66 12.92
N THR A 390 9.43 -16.41 12.00
CA THR A 390 9.35 -17.87 12.04
C THR A 390 10.28 -18.53 11.02
N ASN A 391 10.90 -17.76 10.13
CA ASN A 391 11.58 -18.22 8.91
C ASN A 391 10.67 -19.02 7.97
N TYR A 392 9.34 -18.96 8.13
CA TYR A 392 8.41 -19.72 7.30
C TYR A 392 8.66 -19.53 5.80
N ASN A 393 8.84 -18.27 5.36
CA ASN A 393 9.09 -17.96 3.95
C ASN A 393 10.40 -18.55 3.40
N GLU A 394 11.44 -18.66 4.22
CA GLU A 394 12.73 -19.22 3.81
C GLU A 394 12.61 -20.71 3.40
N TRP A 395 11.61 -21.41 3.95
CA TRP A 395 11.42 -22.84 3.74
C TRP A 395 10.24 -23.18 2.82
N PHE A 396 9.17 -22.37 2.85
CA PHE A 396 7.87 -22.78 2.29
C PHE A 396 7.30 -21.83 1.24
N LEU A 397 7.89 -20.64 1.02
CA LEU A 397 7.31 -19.62 0.14
C LEU A 397 6.91 -20.21 -1.21
N TYR A 398 7.85 -20.78 -1.97
CA TYR A 398 7.62 -21.35 -3.31
C TYR A 398 7.15 -22.82 -3.32
N GLY A 399 6.70 -23.34 -2.18
CA GLY A 399 6.23 -24.72 -2.06
C GLY A 399 4.76 -24.89 -2.44
N ARG A 400 4.39 -26.04 -3.06
CA ARG A 400 2.98 -26.36 -3.39
C ARG A 400 2.03 -26.39 -2.18
N ASN A 401 2.59 -26.57 -0.97
CA ASN A 401 1.85 -26.71 0.27
C ASN A 401 2.14 -25.53 1.22
N MET A 402 2.46 -24.35 0.68
CA MET A 402 2.73 -23.12 1.42
C MET A 402 1.69 -22.95 2.54
N LEU A 403 0.42 -22.76 2.20
CA LEU A 403 -0.64 -22.56 3.18
C LEU A 403 -0.86 -23.74 4.14
N GLU A 404 -0.47 -24.97 3.82
CA GLU A 404 -0.63 -26.09 4.75
C GLU A 404 0.45 -26.11 5.83
N ASN A 405 1.60 -25.48 5.60
CA ASN A 405 2.77 -25.55 6.48
C ASN A 405 2.86 -24.41 7.49
N VAL A 406 1.85 -23.55 7.53
CA VAL A 406 1.85 -22.32 8.30
C VAL A 406 1.83 -22.62 9.80
N PRO A 407 2.73 -22.03 10.59
CA PRO A 407 2.61 -22.06 12.04
C PRO A 407 1.39 -21.22 12.46
N GLY A 408 0.74 -21.59 13.56
CA GLY A 408 -0.40 -20.85 14.10
C GLY A 408 -0.16 -20.44 15.55
N PHE A 409 -0.74 -19.36 16.02
CA PHE A 409 -0.71 -19.02 17.44
C PHE A 409 -1.78 -19.80 18.20
N THR A 410 -1.49 -20.19 19.44
CA THR A 410 -2.57 -20.49 20.38
C THR A 410 -3.22 -19.18 20.82
N THR A 411 -4.53 -19.17 21.08
CA THR A 411 -5.25 -17.97 21.58
C THR A 411 -4.58 -17.36 22.80
N GLU A 412 -4.16 -18.18 23.79
CA GLU A 412 -3.42 -17.72 24.99
C GLU A 412 -2.13 -16.96 24.64
N ALA A 413 -1.42 -17.36 23.58
CA ALA A 413 -0.18 -16.72 23.15
C ALA A 413 -0.45 -15.38 22.46
N ALA A 414 -1.51 -15.29 21.66
CA ALA A 414 -1.97 -14.05 21.05
C ALA A 414 -2.42 -13.05 22.14
N GLU A 415 -3.24 -13.49 23.09
CA GLU A 415 -3.68 -12.69 24.23
C GLU A 415 -2.50 -12.21 25.08
N TRP A 416 -1.58 -13.11 25.44
CA TRP A 416 -0.40 -12.73 26.22
C TRP A 416 0.43 -11.64 25.53
N LEU A 417 0.62 -11.77 24.21
CA LEU A 417 1.38 -10.81 23.41
C LEU A 417 0.65 -9.47 23.33
N ALA A 418 -0.66 -9.50 23.09
CA ALA A 418 -1.51 -8.32 23.08
C ALA A 418 -1.50 -7.58 24.43
N ASP A 419 -1.55 -8.32 25.53
CA ASP A 419 -1.48 -7.80 26.90
C ASP A 419 -0.11 -7.19 27.24
N GLN A 420 0.94 -7.40 26.42
CA GLN A 420 2.20 -6.64 26.52
C GLN A 420 2.05 -5.18 26.03
N GLY A 421 0.89 -4.81 25.47
CA GLY A 421 0.61 -3.46 24.99
C GLY A 421 1.20 -3.15 23.62
N ILE A 422 1.41 -4.16 22.78
CA ILE A 422 1.81 -3.94 21.38
C ILE A 422 0.69 -3.19 20.65
N LYS A 423 1.05 -2.44 19.62
CA LYS A 423 0.07 -1.66 18.83
C LYS A 423 -0.17 -2.18 17.43
N CYS A 424 0.64 -3.12 16.96
CA CYS A 424 0.46 -3.82 15.71
C CYS A 424 1.26 -5.12 15.76
N PHE A 425 0.71 -6.18 15.17
CA PHE A 425 1.33 -7.48 15.01
C PHE A 425 1.78 -7.67 13.56
N VAL A 426 2.98 -8.22 13.34
CA VAL A 426 3.52 -8.47 11.99
C VAL A 426 4.17 -9.85 11.97
N ILE A 427 3.86 -10.72 11.01
CA ILE A 427 4.46 -12.06 10.89
C ILE A 427 4.98 -12.34 9.47
N ASP A 428 6.04 -13.15 9.36
CA ASP A 428 6.60 -13.63 8.09
C ASP A 428 5.88 -14.86 7.50
N ALA A 429 4.62 -15.08 7.88
CA ALA A 429 3.79 -16.18 7.41
C ALA A 429 2.54 -15.62 6.72
N PRO A 430 1.91 -16.37 5.80
CA PRO A 430 0.68 -15.95 5.10
C PRO A 430 -0.53 -15.81 6.03
N SER A 431 -0.41 -16.31 7.26
CA SER A 431 -1.41 -16.18 8.31
C SER A 431 -0.72 -16.43 9.65
N HIS A 432 -1.20 -15.75 10.69
CA HIS A 432 -0.87 -16.03 12.08
C HIS A 432 -1.69 -17.18 12.67
N GLU A 433 -2.63 -17.73 11.90
CA GLU A 433 -3.44 -18.90 12.25
C GLU A 433 -3.16 -20.09 11.32
N ARG A 434 -3.19 -21.27 11.94
CA ARG A 434 -3.09 -22.55 11.25
C ARG A 434 -4.49 -23.06 10.93
N CYS A 435 -4.64 -23.76 9.80
CA CYS A 435 -5.87 -24.48 9.48
C CYS A 435 -6.21 -25.53 10.55
N GLU A 436 -7.38 -25.41 11.18
CA GLU A 436 -7.87 -26.29 12.23
C GLU A 436 -9.40 -26.54 12.08
N PRO A 437 -9.88 -27.78 11.92
CA PRO A 437 -9.11 -29.00 11.69
C PRO A 437 -8.36 -28.94 10.35
N ARG A 438 -7.43 -29.87 10.14
CA ARG A 438 -6.72 -29.95 8.86
C ARG A 438 -7.69 -30.28 7.73
N SER A 439 -7.57 -29.54 6.63
CA SER A 439 -8.22 -29.88 5.37
C SER A 439 -7.47 -31.02 4.67
N GLY A 440 -8.22 -31.97 4.10
CA GLY A 440 -7.68 -32.97 3.16
C GLY A 440 -7.55 -32.44 1.71
N ASN A 441 -8.08 -31.24 1.42
CA ASN A 441 -7.97 -30.57 0.13
C ASN A 441 -6.90 -29.46 0.20
N PRO A 442 -5.82 -29.54 -0.60
CA PRO A 442 -4.79 -28.50 -0.67
C PRO A 442 -5.38 -27.13 -0.98
N GLY A 443 -5.04 -26.13 -0.18
CA GLY A 443 -5.51 -24.74 -0.34
C GLY A 443 -6.89 -24.45 0.26
N MET A 444 -7.59 -25.43 0.82
CA MET A 444 -8.76 -25.19 1.66
C MET A 444 -8.34 -24.99 3.10
N ARG A 445 -8.85 -23.94 3.75
CA ARG A 445 -8.58 -23.60 5.14
C ARG A 445 -9.85 -23.48 5.96
N TYR A 446 -9.75 -23.92 7.21
CA TYR A 446 -10.68 -23.66 8.29
C TYR A 446 -9.92 -22.89 9.37
N THR A 447 -10.37 -21.68 9.69
CA THR A 447 -9.82 -20.89 10.78
C THR A 447 -10.94 -20.54 11.73
N ALA A 448 -10.66 -20.63 13.03
CA ALA A 448 -11.61 -20.22 14.05
C ALA A 448 -11.59 -18.70 14.26
N GLN A 449 -10.58 -18.00 13.70
CA GLN A 449 -10.38 -16.55 13.83
C GLN A 449 -10.14 -16.09 15.28
N ASP A 450 -9.97 -17.01 16.24
CA ASP A 450 -9.77 -16.71 17.66
C ASP A 450 -8.57 -15.78 17.93
N CYS A 451 -7.46 -15.95 17.18
CA CYS A 451 -6.29 -15.09 17.33
C CYS A 451 -6.52 -13.71 16.70
N HIS A 452 -7.26 -13.63 15.59
CA HIS A 452 -7.68 -12.34 15.03
C HIS A 452 -8.43 -11.55 16.10
N TYR A 453 -9.42 -12.16 16.74
CA TYR A 453 -10.24 -11.50 17.76
C TYR A 453 -9.49 -11.22 19.06
N ALA A 454 -8.49 -12.03 19.42
CA ALA A 454 -7.61 -11.72 20.55
C ALA A 454 -6.88 -10.37 20.35
N PHE A 455 -6.44 -10.08 19.13
CA PHE A 455 -5.79 -8.80 18.76
C PHE A 455 -6.79 -7.68 18.48
N PHE A 456 -7.80 -7.94 17.67
CA PHE A 456 -8.80 -6.96 17.24
C PHE A 456 -9.58 -6.35 18.39
N ASN A 457 -10.02 -7.15 19.38
CA ASN A 457 -10.68 -6.64 20.59
C ASN A 457 -9.79 -5.73 21.44
N ARG A 458 -8.47 -5.70 21.19
CA ARG A 458 -7.48 -4.85 21.86
C ARG A 458 -6.96 -3.72 20.97
N ASP A 459 -7.64 -3.44 19.84
CA ASP A 459 -7.23 -2.41 18.87
C ASP A 459 -5.82 -2.67 18.29
N ILE A 460 -5.53 -3.92 17.94
CA ILE A 460 -4.25 -4.33 17.35
C ILE A 460 -4.51 -4.87 15.95
N PRO A 461 -4.11 -4.13 14.89
CA PRO A 461 -4.14 -4.66 13.53
C PRO A 461 -3.00 -5.64 13.29
N ILE A 462 -3.19 -6.48 12.29
CA ILE A 462 -2.34 -7.64 12.00
C ILE A 462 -1.76 -7.47 10.61
N VAL A 463 -0.47 -7.74 10.41
CA VAL A 463 0.17 -7.73 9.11
C VAL A 463 0.73 -9.10 8.83
N ASP A 464 0.16 -9.76 7.82
CA ASP A 464 0.61 -11.05 7.35
C ASP A 464 1.53 -10.90 6.14
N HIS A 465 2.18 -11.99 5.75
CA HIS A 465 3.06 -12.06 4.58
C HIS A 465 4.26 -11.10 4.64
N GLY A 466 4.85 -10.86 5.81
CA GLY A 466 6.15 -10.18 5.91
C GLY A 466 7.28 -10.99 5.25
N MET A 467 8.29 -10.34 4.67
CA MET A 467 9.41 -10.99 3.97
C MET A 467 10.75 -10.46 4.48
N ASN A 468 11.85 -11.16 4.20
CA ASN A 468 13.22 -10.70 4.51
C ASN A 468 13.49 -10.47 6.01
N PHE A 469 12.71 -11.07 6.93
CA PHE A 469 12.94 -10.90 8.37
C PHE A 469 14.28 -11.49 8.81
N SER A 470 14.86 -12.38 8.00
CA SER A 470 16.23 -12.89 8.16
C SER A 470 17.33 -11.84 8.00
N TYR A 471 17.03 -10.68 7.41
CA TYR A 471 17.98 -9.56 7.25
C TYR A 471 17.99 -8.57 8.42
N ILE A 472 17.01 -8.67 9.33
CA ILE A 472 16.95 -7.91 10.58
C ILE A 472 18.11 -8.37 11.46
N ARG A 473 18.91 -7.42 11.95
CA ARG A 473 20.10 -7.69 12.79
C ARG A 473 19.92 -7.26 14.23
N SER A 474 18.95 -6.41 14.51
CA SER A 474 18.70 -5.85 15.84
C SER A 474 17.42 -6.43 16.45
N LYS A 475 17.40 -6.63 17.78
CA LYS A 475 16.16 -6.97 18.51
C LYS A 475 15.14 -5.82 18.52
N ARG A 476 15.58 -4.63 18.15
CA ARG A 476 14.85 -3.35 18.19
C ARG A 476 15.10 -2.62 16.89
N MET A 477 14.06 -2.09 16.28
CA MET A 477 14.16 -1.29 15.05
C MET A 477 13.01 -0.26 15.01
N GLN A 478 12.97 0.56 13.96
CA GLN A 478 11.79 1.39 13.65
C GLN A 478 11.08 0.79 12.43
N ILE A 479 9.76 0.75 12.43
CA ILE A 479 8.96 0.24 11.31
C ILE A 479 7.95 1.27 10.86
N ALA A 480 7.70 1.30 9.56
CA ALA A 480 6.52 1.91 8.96
C ALA A 480 5.77 0.88 8.11
N ILE A 481 4.48 0.73 8.36
CA ILE A 481 3.54 -0.04 7.55
C ILE A 481 2.75 0.98 6.71
N LEU A 482 2.83 0.83 5.40
CA LEU A 482 2.35 1.76 4.38
C LEU A 482 1.24 1.07 3.57
N PRO A 483 0.02 0.93 4.13
CA PRO A 483 -1.08 0.26 3.46
C PRO A 483 -1.71 1.11 2.38
N LEU A 484 -2.42 0.46 1.46
CA LEU A 484 -3.32 1.15 0.53
C LEU A 484 -4.31 1.99 1.33
N PHE A 485 -4.35 3.30 1.06
CA PHE A 485 -5.10 4.24 1.89
C PHE A 485 -6.50 4.47 1.35
N ALA A 486 -7.35 3.45 1.51
CA ALA A 486 -8.72 3.44 1.05
C ALA A 486 -9.72 3.51 2.21
N LYS A 487 -10.86 4.17 1.96
CA LYS A 487 -12.01 4.21 2.87
C LYS A 487 -12.88 2.97 2.70
N ASN A 488 -13.64 2.60 3.74
CA ASN A 488 -14.68 1.56 3.67
C ASN A 488 -14.16 0.20 3.19
N GLN A 489 -12.90 -0.13 3.45
CA GLN A 489 -12.33 -1.41 3.06
C GLN A 489 -12.47 -2.42 4.21
N PRO A 490 -13.33 -3.45 4.09
CA PRO A 490 -13.50 -4.46 5.12
C PRO A 490 -12.31 -5.42 5.15
N ASN A 491 -11.91 -5.68 6.39
CA ASN A 491 -11.03 -6.68 6.95
C ASN A 491 -9.55 -6.57 6.59
N ALA A 492 -9.18 -6.21 5.37
CA ALA A 492 -7.77 -6.09 5.01
C ALA A 492 -7.51 -5.13 3.85
N VAL A 493 -6.25 -4.69 3.70
CA VAL A 493 -5.74 -3.95 2.54
C VAL A 493 -4.28 -4.32 2.26
N PRO A 494 -3.83 -4.36 0.98
CA PRO A 494 -2.42 -4.56 0.66
C PRO A 494 -1.53 -3.49 1.29
N ALA A 495 -0.31 -3.87 1.69
CA ALA A 495 0.59 -2.99 2.42
C ALA A 495 2.05 -3.24 2.12
N GLN A 496 2.85 -2.20 2.33
CA GLN A 496 4.31 -2.31 2.35
C GLN A 496 4.87 -2.07 3.77
N ILE A 497 5.82 -2.89 4.21
CA ILE A 497 6.52 -2.79 5.48
C ILE A 497 7.96 -2.31 5.20
N ILE A 498 8.34 -1.18 5.78
CA ILE A 498 9.69 -0.64 5.74
C ILE A 498 10.28 -0.69 7.15
N GLY A 499 11.44 -1.35 7.30
CA GLY A 499 12.23 -1.34 8.52
C GLY A 499 13.42 -0.39 8.42
N LEU A 500 13.71 0.33 9.51
CA LEU A 500 14.93 1.13 9.66
C LEU A 500 15.77 0.61 10.82
N GLU A 501 17.05 0.31 10.53
CA GLU A 501 18.07 -0.12 11.49
C GLU A 501 19.30 0.79 11.55
#